data_AF-A0A7S0J3T6-F1
#
_entry.id   AF-A0A7S0J3T6-F1
#
_cell.length_a   1.000
_cell.length_b   1.000
_cell.length_c   1.000
_cell.angle_alpha   90.00
_cell.angle_beta   90.00
_cell.angle_gamma   90.00
#
_symmetry.space_group_name_H-M   'P 1'
#
loop_
_entity.id
_entity.type
_entity.pdbx_description
1 polymer ?
#
loop_
_entity_poly.entity_id
_entity_poly.type
_entity_poly.pdbx_seq_one_letter_code
_entity_poly.pdbx_strand_id
1 'polypeptide(L)'
;LVMNGMAQQEEVVHAGGVEALCSALRRSGNQIEVASHALHTLCALSTGSAAHHIHTRGALQRCMLIEMLCSVMKGHRADATVIALCSELLAVSTASQEVPLGVSSHYEFQALRLVVLAMDEQPTIATLQRHCCSAVHAISRRSAPLAAECAQAGAAAAICRAMRRFRS
;
A
#
# COMPACT_ATOMS: atom_id res chain seq x y z
N LEU A 1 -14.71 -35.08 -4.29
CA LEU A 1 -15.39 -34.10 -5.19
C LEU A 1 -16.15 -33.00 -4.44
N VAL A 2 -16.72 -33.23 -3.26
CA VAL A 2 -17.41 -32.17 -2.47
C VAL A 2 -16.44 -31.16 -1.81
N MET A 3 -15.22 -31.58 -1.45
CA MET A 3 -14.22 -30.67 -0.84
C MET A 3 -13.68 -29.57 -1.76
N ASN A 4 -13.76 -29.72 -3.10
CA ASN A 4 -13.32 -28.68 -4.04
C ASN A 4 -14.32 -27.52 -4.15
N GLY A 5 -15.62 -27.77 -3.93
CA GLY A 5 -16.66 -26.74 -4.06
C GLY A 5 -16.64 -25.70 -2.94
N MET A 6 -16.31 -26.12 -1.71
CA MET A 6 -16.27 -25.20 -0.56
C MET A 6 -15.08 -24.24 -0.64
N ALA A 7 -13.90 -24.75 -1.04
CA ALA A 7 -12.71 -23.91 -1.21
C ALA A 7 -12.85 -22.88 -2.33
N GLN A 8 -13.45 -23.26 -3.47
CA GLN A 8 -13.73 -22.33 -4.57
C GLN A 8 -14.77 -21.27 -4.20
N GLN A 9 -15.76 -21.62 -3.37
CA GLN A 9 -16.79 -20.67 -2.96
C GLN A 9 -16.26 -19.65 -1.95
N GLU A 10 -15.41 -20.08 -1.01
CA GLU A 10 -14.72 -19.19 -0.07
C GLU A 10 -13.74 -18.24 -0.79
N GLU A 11 -13.04 -18.74 -1.82
CA GLU A 11 -12.18 -17.94 -2.71
C GLU A 11 -12.93 -16.83 -3.45
N VAL A 12 -14.07 -17.16 -4.08
CA VAL A 12 -14.89 -16.18 -4.82
C VAL A 12 -15.46 -15.12 -3.89
N VAL A 13 -15.91 -15.51 -2.70
CA VAL A 13 -16.41 -14.57 -1.67
C VAL A 13 -15.28 -13.63 -1.21
N HIS A 14 -14.06 -14.17 -1.05
CA HIS A 14 -12.92 -13.38 -0.62
C HIS A 14 -12.46 -12.37 -1.68
N ALA A 15 -12.38 -12.78 -2.96
CA ALA A 15 -12.05 -11.90 -4.08
C ALA A 15 -13.13 -10.82 -4.30
N GLY A 16 -14.42 -11.19 -4.21
CA GLY A 16 -15.53 -10.24 -4.30
C GLY A 16 -15.51 -9.21 -3.16
N GLY A 17 -15.11 -9.61 -1.95
CA GLY A 17 -14.91 -8.70 -0.82
C GLY A 17 -13.82 -7.66 -1.09
N VAL A 18 -12.67 -8.08 -1.63
CA VAL A 18 -11.58 -7.15 -2.00
C VAL A 18 -12.04 -6.17 -3.08
N GLU A 19 -12.71 -6.64 -4.13
CA GLU A 19 -13.21 -5.79 -5.21
C GLU A 19 -14.26 -4.78 -4.73
N ALA A 20 -15.11 -5.17 -3.78
CA ALA A 20 -16.06 -4.28 -3.14
C ALA A 20 -15.36 -3.19 -2.30
N LEU A 21 -14.33 -3.55 -1.53
CA LEU A 21 -13.53 -2.60 -0.75
C LEU A 21 -12.77 -1.61 -1.64
N CYS A 22 -12.18 -2.09 -2.75
CA CYS A 22 -11.56 -1.21 -3.74
C CYS A 22 -12.58 -0.27 -4.39
N SER A 23 -13.78 -0.77 -4.68
CA SER A 23 -14.87 0.05 -5.21
C SER A 23 -15.39 1.08 -4.20
N ALA A 24 -15.34 0.78 -2.89
CA ALA A 24 -15.64 1.73 -1.83
C ALA A 24 -14.56 2.82 -1.76
N LEU A 25 -13.27 2.46 -1.82
CA LEU A 25 -12.15 3.41 -1.82
C LEU A 25 -12.16 4.37 -3.00
N ARG A 26 -12.52 3.90 -4.20
CA ARG A 26 -12.64 4.79 -5.37
C ARG A 26 -13.80 5.78 -5.23
N ARG A 27 -14.84 5.43 -4.48
CA ARG A 27 -16.05 6.24 -4.29
C ARG A 27 -16.05 7.04 -3.00
N SER A 28 -15.11 6.80 -2.08
CA SER A 28 -15.10 7.46 -0.77
C SER A 28 -14.93 8.96 -0.90
N GLY A 29 -14.30 9.46 -1.98
CA GLY A 29 -14.01 10.88 -2.14
C GLY A 29 -13.19 11.37 -0.95
N ASN A 30 -13.71 12.31 -0.18
CA ASN A 30 -13.10 12.82 1.06
C ASN A 30 -13.66 12.18 2.35
N GLN A 31 -14.44 11.09 2.26
CA GLN A 31 -14.99 10.39 3.42
C GLN A 31 -13.91 9.56 4.12
N ILE A 32 -13.23 10.18 5.09
CA ILE A 32 -12.11 9.61 5.84
C ILE A 32 -12.48 8.28 6.51
N GLU A 33 -13.67 8.19 7.11
CA GLU A 33 -14.09 6.99 7.84
C GLU A 33 -14.24 5.79 6.91
N VAL A 34 -14.88 5.98 5.75
CA VAL A 34 -15.04 4.93 4.73
C VAL A 34 -13.69 4.51 4.18
N ALA A 35 -12.82 5.48 3.86
CA ALA A 35 -11.48 5.19 3.36
C ALA A 35 -10.65 4.41 4.41
N SER A 36 -10.64 4.86 5.65
CA SER A 36 -9.88 4.25 6.74
C SER A 36 -10.36 2.83 7.05
N HIS A 37 -11.68 2.62 7.11
CA HIS A 37 -12.24 1.30 7.39
C HIS A 37 -11.97 0.32 6.25
N ALA A 38 -12.12 0.77 5.00
CA ALA A 38 -11.82 -0.06 3.84
C ALA A 38 -10.32 -0.41 3.77
N LEU A 39 -9.43 0.56 4.01
CA LEU A 39 -7.99 0.32 4.04
C LEU A 39 -7.57 -0.62 5.17
N HIS A 40 -8.09 -0.44 6.39
CA HIS A 40 -7.84 -1.34 7.51
C HIS A 40 -8.22 -2.78 7.18
N THR A 41 -9.40 -2.95 6.58
CA THR A 41 -9.88 -4.28 6.17
C THR A 41 -8.96 -4.87 5.11
N LEU A 42 -8.57 -4.08 4.10
CA LEU A 42 -7.62 -4.54 3.09
C LEU A 42 -6.24 -4.89 3.66
N CYS A 43 -5.70 -4.11 4.61
CA CYS A 43 -4.45 -4.45 5.31
C CYS A 43 -4.59 -5.79 6.01
N ALA A 44 -5.66 -6.00 6.79
CA ALA A 44 -5.88 -7.25 7.53
C ALA A 44 -6.00 -8.47 6.59
N LEU A 45 -6.71 -8.33 5.47
CA LEU A 45 -6.80 -9.39 4.46
C LEU A 45 -5.45 -9.65 3.79
N SER A 46 -4.66 -8.59 3.59
CA SER A 46 -3.34 -8.66 2.94
C SER A 46 -2.22 -9.15 3.83
N THR A 47 -2.42 -9.24 5.15
CA THR A 47 -1.44 -9.77 6.13
C THR A 47 -1.85 -11.14 6.70
N GLY A 48 -2.92 -11.74 6.17
CA GLY A 48 -3.50 -12.99 6.66
C GLY A 48 -2.67 -14.26 6.36
N SER A 49 -3.31 -15.43 6.39
CA SER A 49 -2.65 -16.72 6.07
C SER A 49 -2.11 -16.75 4.62
N ALA A 50 -1.04 -17.51 4.38
CA ALA A 50 -0.39 -17.68 3.07
C ALA A 50 -1.35 -18.05 1.93
N ALA A 51 -2.41 -18.82 2.22
CA ALA A 51 -3.44 -19.16 1.24
C ALA A 51 -4.31 -17.95 0.85
N HIS A 52 -4.68 -17.10 1.82
CA HIS A 52 -5.45 -15.88 1.59
C HIS A 52 -4.65 -14.81 0.83
N HIS A 53 -3.32 -14.83 0.95
CA HIS A 53 -2.44 -13.89 0.27
C HIS A 53 -2.51 -13.99 -1.24
N ILE A 54 -2.56 -15.19 -1.82
CA ILE A 54 -2.54 -15.37 -3.29
C ILE A 54 -3.84 -14.80 -3.91
N HIS A 55 -4.99 -15.16 -3.35
CA HIS A 55 -6.29 -14.71 -3.86
C HIS A 55 -6.53 -13.22 -3.63
N THR A 56 -6.21 -12.72 -2.43
CA THR A 56 -6.28 -11.29 -2.11
C THR A 56 -5.39 -10.49 -3.04
N ARG A 57 -4.15 -10.94 -3.29
CA ARG A 57 -3.21 -10.27 -4.20
C ARG A 57 -3.72 -10.25 -5.64
N GLY A 58 -4.23 -11.37 -6.15
CA GLY A 58 -4.81 -11.42 -7.50
C GLY A 58 -5.97 -10.42 -7.65
N ALA A 59 -6.84 -10.33 -6.66
CA ALA A 59 -7.94 -9.35 -6.65
C ALA A 59 -7.44 -7.90 -6.56
N LEU A 60 -6.45 -7.62 -5.72
CA LEU A 60 -5.83 -6.28 -5.59
C LEU A 60 -5.14 -5.83 -6.89
N GLN A 61 -4.47 -6.76 -7.61
CA GLN A 61 -3.87 -6.48 -8.90
C GLN A 61 -4.93 -6.12 -9.95
N ARG A 62 -6.03 -6.88 -10.04
CA ARG A 62 -7.17 -6.54 -10.91
C ARG A 62 -7.78 -5.18 -10.57
N CYS A 63 -7.70 -4.77 -9.31
CA CYS A 63 -8.17 -3.47 -8.85
C CYS A 63 -7.16 -2.33 -9.09
N MET A 64 -6.03 -2.57 -9.75
CA MET A 64 -5.00 -1.55 -9.96
C MET A 64 -4.62 -0.84 -8.65
N LEU A 65 -4.38 -1.63 -7.59
CA LEU A 65 -4.24 -1.15 -6.22
C LEU A 65 -3.32 0.08 -6.09
N ILE A 66 -2.13 0.07 -6.69
CA ILE A 66 -1.15 1.16 -6.52
C ILE A 66 -1.70 2.49 -7.08
N GLU A 67 -2.40 2.46 -8.20
CA GLU A 67 -3.07 3.65 -8.76
C GLU A 67 -4.18 4.16 -7.83
N MET A 68 -4.99 3.23 -7.32
CA MET A 68 -6.05 3.55 -6.38
C MET A 68 -5.48 4.19 -5.10
N LEU A 69 -4.42 3.63 -4.53
CA LEU A 69 -3.77 4.17 -3.34
C LEU A 69 -3.16 5.54 -3.60
N CYS A 70 -2.52 5.77 -4.76
CA CYS A 70 -2.07 7.10 -5.15
C CYS A 70 -3.23 8.12 -5.16
N SER A 71 -4.40 7.72 -5.66
CA SER A 71 -5.58 8.59 -5.70
C SER A 71 -6.12 8.88 -4.31
N VAL A 72 -6.22 7.87 -3.45
CA VAL A 72 -6.64 8.02 -2.04
C VAL A 72 -5.66 8.93 -1.28
N MET A 73 -4.35 8.72 -1.43
CA MET A 73 -3.34 9.55 -0.77
C MET A 73 -3.42 11.02 -1.20
N LYS A 74 -3.69 11.29 -2.48
CA LYS A 74 -3.89 12.67 -2.96
C LYS A 74 -5.15 13.31 -2.37
N GLY A 75 -6.27 12.56 -2.31
CA GLY A 75 -7.52 13.03 -1.73
C GLY A 75 -7.43 13.28 -0.22
N HIS A 76 -6.60 12.52 0.47
CA HIS A 76 -6.47 12.52 1.93
C HIS A 76 -5.08 12.94 2.43
N ARG A 77 -4.39 13.86 1.72
CA ARG A 77 -3.01 14.28 2.04
C ARG A 77 -2.78 14.75 3.48
N ALA A 78 -3.82 15.31 4.11
CA ALA A 78 -3.76 15.83 5.47
C ALA A 78 -4.06 14.77 6.54
N ASP A 79 -4.54 13.58 6.15
CA ASP A 79 -4.94 12.54 7.08
C ASP A 79 -3.83 11.51 7.27
N ALA A 80 -3.15 11.59 8.41
CA ALA A 80 -2.04 10.72 8.73
C ALA A 80 -2.39 9.22 8.75
N THR A 81 -3.61 8.91 9.19
CA THR A 81 -4.07 7.52 9.36
C THR A 81 -4.29 6.90 7.99
N VAL A 82 -5.01 7.59 7.11
CA VAL A 82 -5.24 7.14 5.73
C VAL A 82 -3.91 6.96 4.99
N ILE A 83 -3.00 7.93 5.10
CA ILE A 83 -1.68 7.84 4.46
C ILE A 83 -0.84 6.68 5.03
N ALA A 84 -0.86 6.47 6.35
CA ALA A 84 -0.16 5.36 6.99
C ALA A 84 -0.69 3.99 6.51
N LEU A 85 -2.01 3.84 6.39
CA LEU A 85 -2.63 2.60 5.91
C LEU A 85 -2.36 2.36 4.42
N CYS A 86 -2.43 3.41 3.58
CA CYS A 86 -2.02 3.32 2.18
C CYS A 86 -0.55 2.87 2.07
N SER A 87 0.32 3.41 2.91
CA SER A 87 1.75 3.07 2.91
C SER A 87 2.01 1.63 3.36
N GLU A 88 1.29 1.16 4.37
CA GLU A 88 1.32 -0.24 4.80
C GLU A 88 0.88 -1.19 3.67
N LEU A 89 -0.27 -0.90 3.05
CA LEU A 89 -0.80 -1.73 1.97
C LEU A 89 0.10 -1.70 0.71
N LEU A 90 0.72 -0.56 0.42
CA LEU A 90 1.78 -0.46 -0.59
C LEU A 90 2.94 -1.39 -0.24
N ALA A 91 3.47 -1.34 0.98
CA ALA A 91 4.60 -2.16 1.40
C ALA A 91 4.31 -3.66 1.23
N VAL A 92 3.15 -4.12 1.71
CA VAL A 92 2.72 -5.52 1.62
C VAL A 92 2.58 -5.96 0.16
N SER A 93 1.96 -5.12 -0.69
CA SER A 93 1.70 -5.45 -2.09
C SER A 93 2.96 -5.47 -2.94
N THR A 94 3.94 -4.64 -2.58
CA THR A 94 5.20 -4.44 -3.31
C THR A 94 6.30 -5.41 -2.88
N ALA A 95 6.25 -5.95 -1.66
CA ALA A 95 7.28 -6.83 -1.10
C ALA A 95 7.36 -8.22 -1.74
N SER A 96 6.30 -8.72 -2.38
CA SER A 96 6.30 -10.06 -2.99
C SER A 96 6.93 -10.09 -4.40
N GLN A 97 7.93 -10.97 -4.55
CA GLN A 97 8.93 -11.08 -5.64
C GLN A 97 8.40 -11.62 -6.98
N GLU A 98 7.10 -11.83 -7.13
CA GLU A 98 6.53 -12.49 -8.33
C GLU A 98 6.33 -11.56 -9.54
N VAL A 99 6.50 -10.25 -9.38
CA VAL A 99 6.55 -9.35 -10.54
C VAL A 99 7.98 -9.40 -11.09
N PRO A 100 8.19 -9.62 -12.40
CA PRO A 100 9.52 -9.60 -12.99
C PRO A 100 10.25 -8.32 -12.59
N LEU A 101 11.38 -8.50 -11.89
CA LEU A 101 12.29 -7.39 -11.55
C LEU A 101 12.61 -6.63 -12.84
N GLY A 102 12.37 -5.31 -12.84
CA GLY A 102 12.71 -4.43 -13.97
C GLY A 102 11.54 -3.80 -14.72
N VAL A 103 10.29 -4.27 -14.52
CA VAL A 103 9.11 -3.55 -15.03
C VAL A 103 8.55 -2.66 -13.92
N SER A 104 8.70 -1.35 -14.06
CA SER A 104 8.13 -0.36 -13.14
C SER A 104 7.03 0.42 -13.82
N SER A 105 5.88 0.51 -13.16
CA SER A 105 4.75 1.31 -13.57
C SER A 105 4.92 2.77 -13.12
N HIS A 106 4.37 3.71 -13.90
CA HIS A 106 4.29 5.12 -13.53
C HIS A 106 3.71 5.33 -12.11
N TYR A 107 2.76 4.47 -11.69
CA TYR A 107 2.14 4.56 -10.37
C TYR A 107 3.07 4.17 -9.23
N GLU A 108 4.07 3.32 -9.44
CA GLU A 108 5.07 3.00 -8.39
C GLU A 108 6.00 4.20 -8.12
N PHE A 109 6.42 4.91 -9.18
CA PHE A 109 7.17 6.17 -9.03
C PHE A 109 6.33 7.23 -8.32
N GLN A 110 5.05 7.34 -8.68
CA GLN A 110 4.14 8.27 -8.04
C GLN A 110 3.88 7.93 -6.56
N ALA A 111 3.65 6.66 -6.25
CA ALA A 111 3.43 6.18 -4.88
C ALA A 111 4.65 6.51 -4.01
N LEU A 112 5.86 6.25 -4.50
CA LEU A 112 7.10 6.59 -3.81
C LEU A 112 7.18 8.09 -3.48
N ARG A 113 6.93 8.97 -4.46
CA ARG A 113 6.95 10.43 -4.24
C ARG A 113 5.92 10.87 -3.22
N LEU A 114 4.71 10.31 -3.25
CA LEU A 114 3.64 10.62 -2.29
C LEU A 114 4.02 10.16 -0.87
N VAL A 115 4.63 8.97 -0.74
CA VAL A 115 5.11 8.46 0.54
C VAL A 115 6.20 9.36 1.12
N VAL A 116 7.19 9.76 0.31
CA VAL A 116 8.27 10.63 0.78
C VAL A 116 7.74 12.03 1.13
N LEU A 117 6.85 12.58 0.33
CA LEU A 117 6.18 13.86 0.64
C LEU A 117 5.44 13.78 1.97
N ALA A 118 4.67 12.72 2.20
CA ALA A 118 3.96 12.54 3.47
C ALA A 118 4.89 12.45 4.68
N MET A 119 6.07 11.83 4.53
CA MET A 119 7.07 11.82 5.60
C MET A 119 7.52 13.22 5.98
N ASP A 120 7.64 14.12 5.00
CA ASP A 120 8.08 15.50 5.20
C ASP A 120 6.95 16.40 5.70
N GLU A 121 5.72 16.22 5.23
CA GLU A 121 4.55 16.98 5.67
C GLU A 121 4.12 16.61 7.11
N GLN A 122 4.36 15.37 7.53
CA GLN A 122 3.88 14.84 8.82
C GLN A 122 5.01 14.21 9.67
N PRO A 123 6.06 14.97 10.03
CA PRO A 123 7.29 14.44 10.63
C PRO A 123 7.13 13.95 12.08
N THR A 124 6.01 14.25 12.73
CA THR A 124 5.79 13.98 14.16
C THR A 124 5.01 12.69 14.44
N ILE A 125 4.48 12.04 13.40
CA ILE A 125 3.56 10.91 13.56
C ILE A 125 4.31 9.59 13.38
N ALA A 126 4.67 8.95 14.48
CA ALA A 126 5.53 7.76 14.48
C ALA A 126 4.98 6.59 13.65
N THR A 127 3.66 6.36 13.69
CA THR A 127 3.00 5.29 12.93
C THR A 127 3.10 5.50 11.43
N LEU A 128 2.81 6.72 10.95
CA LEU A 128 2.99 7.11 9.56
C LEU A 128 4.44 6.93 9.13
N GLN A 129 5.39 7.45 9.91
CA GLN A 129 6.81 7.37 9.56
C GLN A 129 7.28 5.92 9.44
N ARG A 130 6.83 5.03 10.34
CA ARG A 130 7.14 3.59 10.26
C ARG A 130 6.61 2.96 8.98
N HIS A 131 5.34 3.18 8.64
CA HIS A 131 4.73 2.59 7.44
C HIS A 131 5.31 3.18 6.16
N CYS A 132 5.58 4.49 6.13
CA CYS A 132 6.26 5.13 5.01
C CYS A 132 7.67 4.58 4.80
N CYS A 133 8.46 4.40 5.87
CA CYS A 133 9.78 3.75 5.78
C CYS A 133 9.68 2.33 5.21
N SER A 134 8.69 1.54 5.65
CA SER A 134 8.44 0.20 5.13
C SER A 134 8.08 0.21 3.63
N ALA A 135 7.21 1.13 3.23
CA ALA A 135 6.81 1.32 1.83
C ALA A 135 8.00 1.70 0.94
N VAL A 136 8.82 2.68 1.37
CA VAL A 136 10.04 3.06 0.65
C VAL A 136 10.97 1.86 0.50
N HIS A 137 11.21 1.11 1.58
CA HIS A 137 12.05 -0.09 1.53
C HIS A 137 11.51 -1.10 0.50
N ALA A 138 10.22 -1.43 0.58
CA ALA A 138 9.59 -2.42 -0.30
C ALA A 138 9.62 -1.97 -1.78
N ILE A 139 9.27 -0.72 -2.07
CA ILE A 139 9.28 -0.15 -3.43
C ILE A 139 10.70 -0.11 -4.00
N SER A 140 11.69 0.34 -3.21
CA SER A 140 13.09 0.47 -3.66
C SER A 140 13.71 -0.85 -4.12
N ARG A 141 13.25 -1.98 -3.56
CA ARG A 141 13.77 -3.31 -3.88
C ARG A 141 13.16 -3.93 -5.13
N ARG A 142 12.14 -3.30 -5.74
CA ARG A 142 11.45 -3.85 -6.90
C ARG A 142 12.22 -3.71 -8.21
N SER A 143 12.97 -2.62 -8.37
CA SER A 143 13.72 -2.37 -9.60
C SER A 143 14.83 -1.35 -9.39
N ALA A 144 15.87 -1.42 -10.24
CA ALA A 144 16.92 -0.41 -10.26
C ALA A 144 16.38 1.01 -10.55
N PRO A 145 15.43 1.21 -11.50
CA PRO A 145 14.79 2.51 -11.68
C PRO A 145 14.09 3.06 -10.43
N LEU A 146 13.37 2.23 -9.66
CA LEU A 146 12.71 2.66 -8.43
C LEU A 146 13.72 2.97 -7.32
N ALA A 147 14.82 2.22 -7.24
CA ALA A 147 15.92 2.54 -6.33
C ALA A 147 16.56 3.90 -6.66
N ALA A 148 16.78 4.19 -7.95
CA ALA A 148 17.27 5.49 -8.40
C ALA A 148 16.28 6.62 -8.08
N GLU A 149 14.98 6.38 -8.28
CA GLU A 149 13.94 7.34 -7.90
C GLU A 149 13.94 7.61 -6.39
N CYS A 150 14.16 6.59 -5.55
CA CYS A 150 14.24 6.79 -4.09
C CYS A 150 15.34 7.79 -3.71
N ALA A 151 16.47 7.73 -4.41
CA ALA A 151 17.56 8.70 -4.21
C ALA A 151 17.14 10.10 -4.69
N GLN A 152 16.52 10.21 -5.88
CA GLN A 152 16.09 11.49 -6.45
C GLN A 152 14.98 12.17 -5.63
N ALA A 153 14.04 11.39 -5.10
CA ALA A 153 12.94 11.88 -4.26
C ALA A 153 13.41 12.30 -2.86
N GLY A 154 14.68 12.07 -2.49
CA GLY A 154 15.20 12.41 -1.16
C GLY A 154 14.76 11.45 -0.05
N ALA A 155 14.37 10.21 -0.40
CA ALA A 155 13.84 9.25 0.56
C ALA A 155 14.83 8.93 1.68
N ALA A 156 16.13 8.81 1.37
CA ALA A 156 17.16 8.58 2.38
C ALA A 156 17.25 9.73 3.40
N ALA A 157 17.10 10.98 2.95
CA ALA A 157 17.11 12.14 3.82
C ALA A 157 15.85 12.18 4.71
N ALA A 158 14.68 11.86 4.14
CA ALA A 158 13.42 11.75 4.90
C ALA A 158 13.50 10.66 5.98
N ILE A 159 14.02 9.47 5.65
CA ILE A 159 14.23 8.38 6.61
C ILE A 159 15.22 8.81 7.71
N CYS A 160 16.33 9.47 7.36
CA CYS A 160 17.28 9.97 8.34
C CYS A 160 16.66 11.01 9.29
N ARG A 161 15.82 11.92 8.78
CA ARG A 161 15.06 12.87 9.61
C ARG A 161 14.14 12.13 10.57
N ALA A 162 13.38 11.16 10.07
CA ALA A 162 12.48 10.34 10.89
C ALA A 162 13.26 9.60 11.99
N MET A 163 14.33 8.89 11.65
CA MET A 163 15.16 8.17 12.63
C MET A 163 15.75 9.09 13.70
N ARG A 164 16.26 10.27 13.31
CA ARG A 164 16.79 11.25 14.27
C ARG A 164 15.70 11.77 15.21
N ARG A 165 14.47 11.90 14.72
CA ARG A 165 13.35 12.40 15.51
C ARG A 165 12.82 11.38 16.51
N PHE A 166 12.81 10.10 16.13
CA PHE A 166 12.32 9.01 16.99
C PHE A 166 13.46 8.17 17.60
N ARG A 167 14.67 8.72 17.68
CA ARG A 167 15.74 8.12 18.47
C ARG A 167 15.31 8.19 19.94
N SER A 168 14.96 7.04 20.52
CA SER A 168 14.74 6.87 21.96
C SER A 168 16.07 6.65 22.64
#